data_AF-A0A2K9PM29-F1
#
_entry.id   AF-A0A2K9PM29-F1
#
_cell.length_a   1.000
_cell.length_b   1.000
_cell.length_c   1.000
_cell.angle_alpha   90.00
_cell.angle_beta   90.00
_cell.angle_gamma   90.00
#
_symmetry.space_group_name_H-M   'P 1'
#
loop_
_entity.id
_entity.type
_entity.pdbx_description
1 polymer ?
#
loop_
_entity_poly.entity_id
_entity_poly.type
_entity_poly.pdbx_seq_one_letter_code
_entity_poly.pdbx_strand_id
1 'polypeptide(L)'
;MTKLTYIAIILCWCVHYSFAQVGIGTTAPSTSAILDVTSSTQGLLTPRMTEAQRDAIVSPAEGLFIYNLDAKCFQYYKGSAWSGCLGETQNKLDCNSVSANGNYIHRKPLNNSHTITLDVLVNEIGPYNISTNSANGYSFSASGTFASLGVNTITLIGSGTSRSLRTNTFTITFAETGQTCNIDIQTTFRPSCKAYFDDGFVANGSYMLDSDGSGGNPAFECWCDQTVAGGGWTLVFSHFSPDGYWANATEANEHNVDKWSSSKYSILSKIDELKSQGYYEFLLYYPRLNKRNHWRQTADPRSRGGYPAGSGVPGYQGISLEMTDSSFGGLELSGPHAYLDGSIDGAGSFHYAVGSFGPDPGASDPAVGLAVGVNEFTYYVQLYTR
;
A
#
# COMPACT_ATOMS: atom_id res chain seq x y z
N MET A 1 -29.46 13.68 100.16
CA MET A 1 -30.11 13.75 98.83
C MET A 1 -29.13 13.66 97.65
N THR A 2 -27.80 13.78 97.84
CA THR A 2 -26.82 13.85 96.74
C THR A 2 -26.48 12.52 96.05
N LYS A 3 -26.48 11.37 96.76
CA LYS A 3 -26.12 10.06 96.16
C LYS A 3 -27.15 9.52 95.15
N LEU A 4 -28.43 9.85 95.29
CA LEU A 4 -29.48 9.41 94.37
C LEU A 4 -29.43 10.18 93.04
N THR A 5 -28.98 11.44 93.07
CA THR A 5 -28.83 12.29 91.88
C THR A 5 -27.67 11.85 90.99
N TYR A 6 -26.55 11.38 91.55
CA TYR A 6 -25.43 10.85 90.77
C TYR A 6 -25.77 9.53 90.06
N ILE A 7 -26.58 8.66 90.67
CA ILE A 7 -27.02 7.40 90.05
C ILE A 7 -27.95 7.67 88.86
N ALA A 8 -28.85 8.65 88.97
CA ALA A 8 -29.75 9.05 87.89
C ALA A 8 -29.01 9.69 86.70
N ILE A 9 -27.94 10.47 86.96
CA ILE A 9 -27.11 11.07 85.90
C ILE A 9 -26.24 10.02 85.19
N ILE A 10 -25.71 9.03 85.91
CA ILE A 10 -24.95 7.91 85.32
C ILE A 10 -25.86 7.00 84.49
N LEU A 11 -27.12 6.77 84.90
CA LEU A 11 -28.07 5.99 84.10
C LEU A 11 -28.53 6.71 82.82
N CYS A 12 -28.54 8.05 82.82
CA CYS A 12 -28.95 8.88 81.68
C CYS A 12 -27.83 9.05 80.62
N TRP A 13 -26.58 8.74 80.95
CA TRP A 13 -25.43 8.74 80.03
C TRP A 13 -25.17 7.40 79.33
N CYS A 14 -25.96 6.36 79.61
CA CYS A 14 -25.85 5.05 78.97
C CYS A 14 -26.79 4.87 77.77
N VAL A 15 -27.08 5.93 77.02
CA VAL A 15 -27.74 5.82 75.70
C VAL A 15 -26.72 5.28 74.71
N HIS A 16 -26.61 3.95 74.65
CA HIS A 16 -25.86 3.28 73.61
C HIS A 16 -26.67 3.38 72.32
N TYR A 17 -26.15 4.09 71.33
CA TYR A 17 -26.66 4.02 69.96
C TYR A 17 -26.35 2.63 69.41
N SER A 18 -27.31 1.71 69.52
CA SER A 18 -27.23 0.39 68.89
C SER A 18 -27.48 0.56 67.39
N PHE A 19 -26.46 0.37 66.56
CA PHE A 19 -26.62 0.32 65.12
C PHE A 19 -27.30 -1.00 64.71
N ALA A 20 -28.40 -0.94 63.95
CA ALA A 20 -29.14 -2.11 63.46
C ALA A 20 -28.55 -2.68 62.15
N GLN A 21 -27.23 -2.79 62.08
CA GLN A 21 -26.51 -3.34 60.92
C GLN A 21 -26.42 -4.87 61.02
N VAL A 22 -26.67 -5.55 59.90
CA VAL A 22 -26.60 -7.01 59.82
C VAL A 22 -25.20 -7.44 59.39
N GLY A 23 -24.44 -8.00 60.32
CA GLY A 23 -23.20 -8.69 60.02
C GLY A 23 -23.43 -10.19 59.85
N ILE A 24 -22.90 -10.79 58.78
CA ILE A 24 -22.84 -12.24 58.59
C ILE A 24 -21.36 -12.62 58.45
N GLY A 25 -20.83 -13.37 59.42
CA GLY A 25 -19.41 -13.73 59.44
C GLY A 25 -18.47 -12.62 59.92
N THR A 26 -19.01 -11.49 60.40
CA THR A 26 -18.26 -10.40 61.05
C THR A 26 -19.01 -9.87 62.27
N THR A 27 -18.29 -9.51 63.33
CA THR A 27 -18.83 -8.83 64.52
C THR A 27 -18.67 -7.31 64.45
N ALA A 28 -17.97 -6.81 63.44
CA ALA A 28 -17.77 -5.38 63.20
C ALA A 28 -18.13 -5.05 61.75
N PRO A 29 -19.45 -5.02 61.42
CA PRO A 29 -19.89 -4.60 60.10
C PRO A 29 -19.39 -3.19 59.78
N SER A 30 -19.04 -2.94 58.51
CA SER A 30 -18.68 -1.62 58.02
C SER A 30 -19.77 -0.60 58.35
N THR A 31 -19.38 0.57 58.87
CA THR A 31 -20.31 1.64 59.28
C THR A 31 -21.10 2.22 58.12
N SER A 32 -20.70 1.95 56.87
CA SER A 32 -21.41 2.36 55.66
C SER A 32 -22.34 1.28 55.09
N ALA A 33 -22.49 0.12 55.76
CA ALA A 33 -23.24 -1.02 55.25
C ALA A 33 -24.43 -1.38 56.16
N ILE A 34 -25.60 -1.59 55.56
CA ILE A 34 -26.76 -2.18 56.25
C ILE A 34 -26.60 -3.70 56.39
N LEU A 35 -25.94 -4.33 55.40
CA LEU A 35 -25.58 -5.75 55.38
C LEU A 35 -24.09 -5.88 55.03
N ASP A 36 -23.31 -6.51 55.91
CA ASP A 36 -21.89 -6.83 55.69
C ASP A 36 -21.70 -8.34 55.81
N VAL A 37 -21.23 -8.98 54.73
CA VAL A 37 -21.03 -10.43 54.66
C VAL A 37 -19.56 -10.70 54.43
N THR A 38 -18.91 -11.34 55.41
CA THR A 38 -17.50 -11.72 55.34
C THR A 38 -17.36 -13.24 55.38
N SER A 39 -16.70 -13.82 54.38
CA SER A 39 -16.31 -15.24 54.36
C SER A 39 -15.10 -15.43 53.45
N SER A 40 -14.22 -16.37 53.80
CA SER A 40 -13.09 -16.79 52.96
C SER A 40 -13.37 -18.08 52.18
N THR A 41 -14.50 -18.73 52.43
CA THR A 41 -14.85 -20.05 51.86
C THR A 41 -16.23 -20.11 51.22
N GLN A 42 -17.08 -19.10 51.43
CA GLN A 42 -18.46 -19.05 50.93
C GLN A 42 -18.74 -17.70 50.27
N GLY A 43 -19.69 -17.68 49.33
CA GLY A 43 -20.17 -16.46 48.65
C GLY A 43 -21.62 -16.13 48.99
N LEU A 44 -22.12 -15.02 48.44
CA LEU A 44 -23.53 -14.65 48.52
C LEU A 44 -24.31 -15.30 47.37
N LEU A 45 -25.29 -16.13 47.71
CA LEU A 45 -26.26 -16.63 46.73
C LEU A 45 -27.46 -15.68 46.67
N THR A 46 -27.47 -14.77 45.71
CA THR A 46 -28.59 -13.84 45.48
C THR A 46 -29.84 -14.58 45.00
N PRO A 47 -31.03 -13.97 45.05
CA PRO A 47 -32.23 -14.55 44.45
C PRO A 47 -31.96 -14.98 42.99
N ARG A 48 -32.24 -16.24 42.68
CA ARG A 48 -32.05 -16.84 41.36
C ARG A 48 -33.40 -17.14 40.74
N MET A 49 -33.61 -16.69 39.51
CA MET A 49 -34.92 -16.80 38.85
C MET A 49 -34.78 -16.84 37.33
N THR A 50 -35.74 -17.44 36.64
CA THR A 50 -35.86 -17.38 35.17
C THR A 50 -36.28 -15.97 34.72
N GLU A 51 -36.19 -15.67 33.43
CA GLU A 51 -36.69 -14.42 32.85
C GLU A 51 -38.19 -14.26 33.11
N ALA A 52 -38.98 -15.31 32.92
CA ALA A 52 -40.41 -15.28 33.18
C ALA A 52 -40.73 -14.96 34.65
N GLN A 53 -39.94 -15.50 35.60
CA GLN A 53 -40.10 -15.22 37.02
C GLN A 53 -39.64 -13.80 37.39
N ARG A 54 -38.56 -13.32 36.78
CA ARG A 54 -38.05 -11.95 36.93
C ARG A 54 -39.08 -10.92 36.45
N ASP A 55 -39.66 -11.16 35.27
CA ASP A 55 -40.62 -10.25 34.64
C ASP A 55 -41.99 -10.29 35.31
N ALA A 56 -42.28 -11.35 36.09
CA ALA A 56 -43.46 -11.45 36.94
C ALA A 56 -43.35 -10.65 38.24
N ILE A 57 -42.19 -10.04 38.57
CA ILE A 57 -42.06 -9.18 39.74
C ILE A 57 -42.86 -7.90 39.51
N VAL A 58 -43.93 -7.70 40.29
CA VAL A 58 -44.77 -6.51 40.22
C VAL A 58 -44.07 -5.36 40.94
N SER A 59 -43.93 -4.20 40.27
CA SER A 59 -43.31 -2.98 40.80
C SER A 59 -41.92 -3.21 41.44
N PRO A 60 -40.95 -3.77 40.70
CA PRO A 60 -39.61 -4.01 41.26
C PRO A 60 -38.98 -2.68 41.71
N ALA A 61 -38.33 -2.69 42.87
CA ALA A 61 -37.61 -1.53 43.37
C ALA A 61 -36.36 -1.26 42.52
N GLU A 62 -36.03 0.02 42.30
CA GLU A 62 -34.74 0.39 41.70
C GLU A 62 -33.57 -0.18 42.54
N GLY A 63 -32.60 -0.78 41.87
CA GLY A 63 -31.49 -1.48 42.51
C GLY A 63 -31.77 -2.93 42.93
N LEU A 64 -32.97 -3.47 42.70
CA LEU A 64 -33.28 -4.88 42.98
C LEU A 64 -32.33 -5.79 42.19
N PHE A 65 -31.55 -6.63 42.88
CA PHE A 65 -30.44 -7.39 42.30
C PHE A 65 -30.72 -8.91 42.32
N ILE A 66 -30.55 -9.57 41.18
CA ILE A 66 -30.88 -10.98 40.98
C ILE A 66 -29.85 -11.67 40.09
N TYR A 67 -29.81 -13.00 40.12
CA TYR A 67 -29.10 -13.81 39.13
C TYR A 67 -30.12 -14.49 38.21
N ASN A 68 -30.04 -14.20 36.92
CA ASN A 68 -30.94 -14.71 35.91
C ASN A 68 -30.49 -16.10 35.45
N LEU A 69 -31.38 -17.09 35.59
CA LEU A 69 -31.10 -18.48 35.27
C LEU A 69 -31.16 -18.80 33.77
N ASP A 70 -31.83 -17.99 32.97
CA ASP A 70 -31.89 -18.18 31.51
C ASP A 70 -30.71 -17.47 30.85
N ALA A 71 -30.46 -16.20 31.21
CA ALA A 71 -29.34 -15.40 30.71
C ALA A 71 -27.98 -15.74 31.36
N LYS A 72 -27.97 -16.58 32.40
CA LYS A 72 -26.77 -17.03 33.15
C LYS A 72 -25.89 -15.89 33.67
N CYS A 73 -26.50 -14.82 34.17
CA CYS A 73 -25.77 -13.63 34.60
C CYS A 73 -26.50 -12.83 35.69
N PHE A 74 -25.78 -11.92 36.35
CA PHE A 74 -26.40 -10.97 37.29
C PHE A 74 -27.16 -9.88 36.54
N GLN A 75 -28.28 -9.43 37.11
CA GLN A 75 -29.08 -8.31 36.60
C GLN A 75 -29.60 -7.47 37.77
N TYR A 76 -29.84 -6.18 37.51
CA TYR A 76 -30.51 -5.28 38.46
C TYR A 76 -31.62 -4.48 37.79
N TYR A 77 -32.62 -4.07 38.56
CA TYR A 77 -33.68 -3.20 38.04
C TYR A 77 -33.23 -1.73 38.05
N LYS A 78 -33.27 -1.06 36.90
CA LYS A 78 -32.84 0.34 36.72
C LYS A 78 -33.91 1.37 37.11
N GLY A 79 -35.00 0.94 37.76
CA GLY A 79 -36.17 1.79 38.06
C GLY A 79 -37.22 1.85 36.94
N SER A 80 -36.84 1.53 35.70
CA SER A 80 -37.76 1.47 34.55
C SER A 80 -37.71 0.15 33.77
N ALA A 81 -36.56 -0.54 33.79
CA ALA A 81 -36.34 -1.82 33.12
C ALA A 81 -35.21 -2.59 33.80
N TRP A 82 -35.17 -3.91 33.60
CA TRP A 82 -34.02 -4.73 33.99
C TRP A 82 -32.77 -4.34 33.19
N SER A 83 -31.60 -4.45 33.81
CA SER A 83 -30.30 -4.31 33.15
C SER A 83 -30.04 -5.46 32.18
N GLY A 84 -29.09 -5.27 31.27
CA GLY A 84 -28.42 -6.41 30.63
C GLY A 84 -27.62 -7.21 31.65
N CYS A 85 -26.90 -8.22 31.17
CA CYS A 85 -25.97 -8.96 32.02
C CYS A 85 -24.91 -8.04 32.62
N LEU A 86 -24.84 -8.05 33.95
CA LEU A 86 -23.71 -7.55 34.70
C LEU A 86 -22.65 -8.65 34.71
N GLY A 87 -21.64 -8.52 33.86
CA GLY A 87 -20.59 -9.52 33.69
C GLY A 87 -19.91 -9.38 32.33
N GLU A 88 -18.68 -9.89 32.27
CA GLU A 88 -17.66 -9.77 31.22
C GLU A 88 -18.18 -9.27 29.87
N THR A 89 -17.97 -7.98 29.61
CA THR A 89 -17.99 -7.48 28.24
C THR A 89 -16.86 -8.19 27.50
N GLN A 90 -17.15 -8.87 26.40
CA GLN A 90 -16.10 -9.47 25.58
C GLN A 90 -15.12 -8.41 25.09
N ASN A 91 -13.90 -8.82 24.76
CA ASN A 91 -12.95 -7.96 24.06
C ASN A 91 -13.60 -7.47 22.75
N LYS A 92 -13.48 -6.19 22.43
CA LYS A 92 -14.24 -5.56 21.33
C LYS A 92 -13.31 -4.94 20.29
N LEU A 93 -13.52 -5.25 19.01
CA LEU A 93 -12.82 -4.55 17.92
C LEU A 93 -13.32 -3.11 17.80
N ASP A 94 -12.39 -2.16 17.62
CA ASP A 94 -12.74 -0.81 17.19
C ASP A 94 -12.55 -0.66 15.67
N CYS A 95 -13.61 -0.89 14.90
CA CYS A 95 -13.54 -0.81 13.45
C CYS A 95 -13.25 0.60 12.91
N ASN A 96 -13.33 1.67 13.72
CA ASN A 96 -13.00 3.02 13.29
C ASN A 96 -11.48 3.29 13.35
N SER A 97 -10.72 2.47 14.08
CA SER A 97 -9.27 2.57 14.22
C SER A 97 -8.48 1.86 13.11
N VAL A 98 -9.19 1.13 12.24
CA VAL A 98 -8.59 0.24 11.25
C VAL A 98 -7.84 1.05 10.19
N SER A 99 -6.54 0.75 10.01
CA SER A 99 -5.68 1.43 9.05
C SER A 99 -4.73 0.46 8.37
N ALA A 100 -4.50 0.63 7.06
CA ALA A 100 -3.50 -0.11 6.30
C ALA A 100 -2.22 0.73 6.17
N ASN A 101 -1.07 0.09 6.40
CA ASN A 101 0.24 0.74 6.36
C ASN A 101 1.15 -0.01 5.39
N GLY A 102 1.84 0.74 4.54
CA GLY A 102 2.78 0.21 3.56
C GLY A 102 2.41 0.56 2.12
N ASN A 103 3.37 0.43 1.22
CA ASN A 103 3.19 0.70 -0.20
C ASN A 103 2.87 -0.61 -0.94
N TYR A 104 1.59 -0.88 -1.16
CA TYR A 104 1.13 -2.10 -1.82
C TYR A 104 1.36 -2.02 -3.33
N ILE A 105 2.49 -2.56 -3.79
CA ILE A 105 2.85 -2.62 -5.22
C ILE A 105 2.28 -3.89 -5.82
N HIS A 106 1.69 -3.79 -7.01
CA HIS A 106 1.24 -4.97 -7.74
C HIS A 106 2.39 -5.97 -7.95
N ARG A 107 2.13 -7.26 -7.68
CA ARG A 107 3.08 -8.39 -7.77
C ARG A 107 4.34 -8.32 -6.89
N LYS A 108 4.48 -7.31 -6.02
CA LYS A 108 5.52 -7.33 -4.98
C LYS A 108 5.05 -8.20 -3.80
N PRO A 109 5.86 -9.17 -3.35
CA PRO A 109 5.56 -9.91 -2.12
C PRO A 109 5.49 -8.96 -0.92
N LEU A 110 4.50 -9.17 -0.06
CA LEU A 110 4.41 -8.45 1.20
C LEU A 110 5.53 -8.88 2.16
N ASN A 111 5.86 -7.98 3.06
CA ASN A 111 6.88 -8.17 4.10
C ASN A 111 6.42 -7.45 5.39
N ASN A 112 7.28 -7.40 6.40
CA ASN A 112 6.96 -6.82 7.71
C ASN A 112 6.57 -5.34 7.71
N SER A 113 6.81 -4.59 6.62
CA SER A 113 6.36 -3.19 6.51
C SER A 113 4.92 -3.05 6.01
N HIS A 114 4.28 -4.14 5.58
CA HIS A 114 2.91 -4.15 5.07
C HIS A 114 1.98 -4.67 6.14
N THR A 115 1.24 -3.79 6.79
CA THR A 115 0.46 -4.15 7.99
C THR A 115 -0.93 -3.55 7.98
N ILE A 116 -1.83 -4.14 8.76
CA ILE A 116 -3.08 -3.51 9.19
C ILE A 116 -2.97 -3.28 10.69
N THR A 117 -3.27 -2.07 11.16
CA THR A 117 -3.39 -1.75 12.58
C THR A 117 -4.85 -1.57 12.95
N LEU A 118 -5.26 -2.08 14.10
CA LEU A 118 -6.56 -1.80 14.71
C LEU A 118 -6.48 -1.88 16.23
N ASP A 119 -7.33 -1.14 16.90
CA ASP A 119 -7.50 -1.15 18.34
C ASP A 119 -8.52 -2.20 18.76
N VAL A 120 -8.22 -2.84 19.90
CA VAL A 120 -9.12 -3.75 20.60
C VAL A 120 -9.31 -3.21 22.00
N LEU A 121 -10.57 -2.98 22.40
CA LEU A 121 -10.91 -2.72 23.80
C LEU A 121 -10.89 -4.05 24.55
N VAL A 122 -9.87 -4.24 25.39
CA VAL A 122 -9.64 -5.45 26.16
C VAL A 122 -10.30 -5.32 27.53
N ASN A 123 -11.27 -6.20 27.77
CA ASN A 123 -11.99 -6.32 29.03
C ASN A 123 -11.58 -7.60 29.78
N GLU A 124 -10.99 -8.56 29.08
CA GLU A 124 -10.43 -9.79 29.64
C GLU A 124 -9.06 -10.07 29.01
N ILE A 125 -8.03 -10.22 29.83
CA ILE A 125 -6.70 -10.60 29.36
C ILE A 125 -6.73 -12.07 28.95
N GLY A 126 -6.43 -12.33 27.69
CA GLY A 126 -6.44 -13.67 27.13
C GLY A 126 -5.72 -13.73 25.78
N PRO A 127 -5.61 -14.93 25.19
CA PRO A 127 -5.08 -15.07 23.85
C PRO A 127 -6.00 -14.39 22.84
N TYR A 128 -5.41 -13.96 21.72
CA TYR A 128 -6.17 -13.48 20.57
C TYR A 128 -5.62 -14.07 19.28
N ASN A 129 -6.51 -14.24 18.31
CA ASN A 129 -6.21 -14.58 16.93
C ASN A 129 -7.07 -13.71 16.02
N ILE A 130 -6.43 -12.74 15.37
CA ILE A 130 -7.08 -11.80 14.47
C ILE A 130 -6.47 -11.98 13.08
N SER A 131 -7.32 -12.25 12.09
CA SER A 131 -6.87 -12.51 10.72
C SER A 131 -7.85 -11.95 9.71
N THR A 132 -7.38 -11.73 8.48
CA THR A 132 -8.26 -11.40 7.36
C THR A 132 -8.61 -12.64 6.54
N ASN A 133 -9.65 -12.56 5.73
CA ASN A 133 -9.76 -13.44 4.57
C ASN A 133 -8.55 -13.27 3.63
N SER A 134 -8.33 -14.24 2.75
CA SER A 134 -7.40 -14.10 1.63
C SER A 134 -8.09 -13.37 0.48
N ALA A 135 -7.57 -12.20 0.11
CA ALA A 135 -8.03 -11.46 -1.06
C ALA A 135 -6.86 -11.28 -2.03
N ASN A 136 -7.10 -11.58 -3.31
CA ASN A 136 -6.15 -11.30 -4.39
C ASN A 136 -4.74 -11.90 -4.20
N GLY A 137 -4.61 -12.99 -3.44
CA GLY A 137 -3.34 -13.69 -3.21
C GLY A 137 -2.56 -13.25 -1.98
N TYR A 138 -3.10 -12.37 -1.15
CA TYR A 138 -2.48 -11.95 0.11
C TYR A 138 -3.50 -11.86 1.25
N SER A 139 -3.01 -11.81 2.48
CA SER A 139 -3.80 -11.72 3.73
C SER A 139 -2.97 -11.15 4.86
N PHE A 140 -3.61 -10.81 5.98
CA PHE A 140 -2.98 -10.29 7.18
C PHE A 140 -3.40 -11.08 8.42
N SER A 141 -2.48 -11.26 9.36
CA SER A 141 -2.82 -11.89 10.64
C SER A 141 -1.93 -11.43 11.80
N ALA A 142 -2.45 -11.57 13.00
CA ALA A 142 -1.76 -11.43 14.26
C ALA A 142 -2.33 -12.41 15.28
N SER A 143 -1.47 -13.01 16.09
CA SER A 143 -1.88 -13.76 17.27
C SER A 143 -0.97 -13.44 18.44
N GLY A 144 -1.49 -13.61 19.65
CA GLY A 144 -0.74 -13.26 20.86
C GLY A 144 -1.60 -13.38 22.11
N THR A 145 -1.25 -12.63 23.14
CA THR A 145 -2.02 -12.48 24.38
C THR A 145 -2.07 -10.99 24.70
N PHE A 146 -3.23 -10.49 25.11
CA PHE A 146 -3.36 -9.08 25.47
C PHE A 146 -2.44 -8.74 26.66
N ALA A 147 -1.73 -7.62 26.58
CA ALA A 147 -0.76 -7.23 27.61
C ALA A 147 -1.41 -6.54 28.81
N SER A 148 -2.56 -5.89 28.60
CA SER A 148 -3.27 -5.11 29.62
C SER A 148 -4.74 -4.97 29.30
N LEU A 149 -5.55 -4.63 30.31
CA LEU A 149 -6.93 -4.19 30.11
C LEU A 149 -6.97 -2.78 29.49
N GLY A 150 -8.04 -2.48 28.78
CA GLY A 150 -8.22 -1.23 28.03
C GLY A 150 -7.82 -1.35 26.57
N VAL A 151 -7.56 -0.23 25.92
CA VAL A 151 -7.27 -0.20 24.48
C VAL A 151 -5.88 -0.75 24.19
N ASN A 152 -5.81 -1.78 23.36
CA ASN A 152 -4.57 -2.37 22.85
C ASN A 152 -4.56 -2.27 21.33
N THR A 153 -3.53 -1.67 20.76
CA THR A 153 -3.33 -1.63 19.30
C THR A 153 -2.68 -2.92 18.82
N ILE A 154 -3.35 -3.61 17.90
CA ILE A 154 -2.88 -4.86 17.30
C ILE A 154 -2.39 -4.57 15.88
N THR A 155 -1.22 -5.10 15.54
CA THR A 155 -0.62 -4.99 14.20
C THR A 155 -0.66 -6.35 13.51
N LEU A 156 -1.47 -6.48 12.47
CA LEU A 156 -1.52 -7.65 11.61
C LEU A 156 -0.45 -7.53 10.53
N ILE A 157 0.37 -8.57 10.37
CA ILE A 157 1.44 -8.60 9.38
C ILE A 157 0.91 -9.21 8.08
N GLY A 158 1.16 -8.53 6.97
CA GLY A 158 0.78 -8.98 5.63
C GLY A 158 1.68 -10.07 5.09
N SER A 159 1.09 -11.03 4.38
CA SER A 159 1.80 -12.11 3.71
C SER A 159 1.18 -12.42 2.34
N GLY A 160 1.98 -12.98 1.44
CA GLY A 160 1.55 -13.31 0.08
C GLY A 160 1.88 -12.21 -0.94
N THR A 161 1.31 -12.35 -2.13
CA THR A 161 1.61 -11.49 -3.28
C THR A 161 0.33 -11.20 -4.05
N SER A 162 0.10 -9.94 -4.39
CA SER A 162 -1.07 -9.55 -5.16
C SER A 162 -1.05 -10.15 -6.58
N ARG A 163 -2.22 -10.58 -7.06
CA ARG A 163 -2.37 -11.21 -8.39
C ARG A 163 -2.87 -10.22 -9.45
N SER A 164 -3.82 -9.38 -9.11
CA SER A 164 -4.48 -8.43 -10.02
C SER A 164 -4.49 -7.01 -9.46
N LEU A 165 -4.62 -6.00 -10.31
CA LEU A 165 -4.80 -4.62 -9.90
C LEU A 165 -6.28 -4.35 -9.61
N ARG A 166 -6.64 -4.23 -8.33
CA ARG A 166 -7.98 -3.82 -7.92
C ARG A 166 -7.99 -3.37 -6.47
N THR A 167 -9.08 -2.72 -6.08
CA THR A 167 -9.51 -2.62 -4.70
C THR A 167 -9.67 -4.00 -4.10
N ASN A 168 -8.99 -4.27 -2.99
CA ASN A 168 -9.13 -5.53 -2.25
C ASN A 168 -9.79 -5.24 -0.91
N THR A 169 -11.02 -5.70 -0.75
CA THR A 169 -11.71 -5.65 0.54
C THR A 169 -11.27 -6.83 1.41
N PHE A 170 -10.74 -6.50 2.58
CA PHE A 170 -10.35 -7.45 3.62
C PHE A 170 -11.35 -7.39 4.76
N THR A 171 -11.95 -8.53 5.07
CA THR A 171 -12.72 -8.76 6.28
C THR A 171 -11.78 -9.26 7.37
N ILE A 172 -11.51 -8.40 8.34
CA ILE A 172 -10.77 -8.70 9.57
C ILE A 172 -11.72 -9.45 10.50
N THR A 173 -11.30 -10.59 11.04
CA THR A 173 -12.08 -11.44 11.93
C THR A 173 -11.29 -11.68 13.21
N PHE A 174 -11.92 -11.38 14.36
CA PHE A 174 -11.43 -11.76 15.67
C PHE A 174 -12.05 -13.12 16.05
N ALA A 175 -11.23 -14.18 16.02
CA ALA A 175 -11.70 -15.56 16.11
C ALA A 175 -12.45 -15.86 17.41
N GLU A 176 -11.98 -15.31 18.53
CA GLU A 176 -12.50 -15.56 19.87
C GLU A 176 -13.90 -15.00 20.09
N THR A 177 -14.26 -13.91 19.40
CA THR A 177 -15.57 -13.26 19.57
C THR A 177 -16.44 -13.29 18.31
N GLY A 178 -15.89 -13.72 17.17
CA GLY A 178 -16.56 -13.67 15.86
C GLY A 178 -16.81 -12.26 15.32
N GLN A 179 -16.20 -11.21 15.92
CA GLN A 179 -16.37 -9.83 15.49
C GLN A 179 -15.62 -9.59 14.18
N THR A 180 -16.17 -8.73 13.33
CA THR A 180 -15.56 -8.39 12.05
C THR A 180 -15.49 -6.89 11.79
N CYS A 181 -14.45 -6.48 11.08
CA CYS A 181 -14.28 -5.15 10.49
C CYS A 181 -13.87 -5.30 9.03
N ASN A 182 -14.02 -4.25 8.22
CA ASN A 182 -13.58 -4.27 6.83
C ASN A 182 -12.58 -3.14 6.55
N ILE A 183 -11.64 -3.38 5.65
CA ILE A 183 -10.77 -2.36 5.08
C ILE A 183 -10.50 -2.64 3.60
N ASP A 184 -10.45 -1.59 2.79
CA ASP A 184 -10.07 -1.66 1.39
C ASP A 184 -8.59 -1.28 1.21
N ILE A 185 -7.83 -2.13 0.52
CA ILE A 185 -6.43 -1.87 0.16
C ILE A 185 -6.30 -1.89 -1.36
N GLN A 186 -5.80 -0.78 -1.92
CA GLN A 186 -5.46 -0.65 -3.34
C GLN A 186 -4.01 -1.08 -3.57
N THR A 187 -3.81 -1.98 -4.54
CA THR A 187 -2.48 -2.18 -5.13
C THR A 187 -2.23 -1.10 -6.18
N THR A 188 -0.99 -0.64 -6.29
CA THR A 188 -0.57 0.44 -7.21
C THR A 188 0.45 -0.05 -8.23
N PHE A 189 0.48 0.58 -9.40
CA PHE A 189 1.58 0.49 -10.34
C PHE A 189 2.69 1.49 -10.00
N ARG A 190 3.72 1.57 -10.84
CA ARG A 190 4.82 2.54 -10.70
C ARG A 190 4.91 3.43 -11.93
N PRO A 191 5.40 4.68 -11.76
CA PRO A 191 5.42 5.65 -12.85
C PRO A 191 6.45 5.32 -13.93
N SER A 192 7.49 4.54 -13.62
CA SER A 192 8.49 4.14 -14.61
C SER A 192 9.14 2.80 -14.26
N CYS A 193 9.83 2.21 -15.25
CA CYS A 193 10.67 1.03 -15.03
C CYS A 193 11.75 1.27 -13.97
N LYS A 194 12.24 2.51 -13.84
CA LYS A 194 13.20 2.90 -12.80
C LYS A 194 12.59 2.85 -11.41
N ALA A 195 11.35 3.32 -11.26
CA ALA A 195 10.64 3.21 -9.98
C ALA A 195 10.42 1.74 -9.59
N TYR A 196 10.07 0.86 -10.54
CA TYR A 196 10.04 -0.59 -10.30
C TYR A 196 11.42 -1.14 -9.90
N PHE A 197 12.49 -0.74 -10.59
CA PHE A 197 13.85 -1.19 -10.28
C PHE A 197 14.28 -0.80 -8.87
N ASP A 198 14.03 0.45 -8.47
CA ASP A 198 14.34 0.97 -7.14
C ASP A 198 13.53 0.26 -6.04
N ASP A 199 12.35 -0.24 -6.41
CA ASP A 199 11.52 -1.10 -5.58
C ASP A 199 11.99 -2.57 -5.53
N GLY A 200 13.08 -2.92 -6.22
CA GLY A 200 13.70 -4.24 -6.21
C GLY A 200 13.21 -5.20 -7.31
N PHE A 201 12.45 -4.71 -8.30
CA PHE A 201 12.10 -5.50 -9.47
C PHE A 201 13.27 -5.52 -10.47
N VAL A 202 14.13 -6.54 -10.34
CA VAL A 202 15.39 -6.64 -11.10
C VAL A 202 15.33 -7.54 -12.34
N ALA A 203 14.17 -8.12 -12.66
CA ALA A 203 14.01 -8.99 -13.82
C ALA A 203 13.52 -8.20 -15.05
N ASN A 204 14.13 -8.45 -16.21
CA ASN A 204 13.60 -7.94 -17.48
C ASN A 204 12.20 -8.52 -17.71
N GLY A 205 11.29 -7.71 -18.27
CA GLY A 205 9.91 -8.14 -18.43
C GLY A 205 8.98 -7.04 -18.91
N SER A 206 7.74 -7.42 -19.20
CA SER A 206 6.64 -6.47 -19.36
C SER A 206 6.15 -5.99 -18.00
N TYR A 207 6.01 -4.68 -17.85
CA TYR A 207 5.46 -4.04 -16.65
C TYR A 207 4.38 -3.04 -17.07
N MET A 208 3.36 -2.90 -16.21
CA MET A 208 2.38 -1.83 -16.32
C MET A 208 2.92 -0.59 -15.62
N LEU A 209 3.06 0.49 -16.37
CA LEU A 209 3.41 1.81 -15.85
C LEU A 209 2.16 2.66 -15.68
N ASP A 210 2.18 3.50 -14.67
CA ASP A 210 1.12 4.46 -14.37
C ASP A 210 1.75 5.74 -13.85
N SER A 211 1.87 6.73 -14.74
CA SER A 211 2.66 7.93 -14.53
C SER A 211 2.01 8.93 -13.56
N ASP A 212 0.68 8.93 -13.47
CA ASP A 212 -0.11 9.85 -12.65
C ASP A 212 -0.97 9.13 -11.59
N GLY A 213 -0.98 7.80 -11.56
CA GLY A 213 -1.59 7.00 -10.52
C GLY A 213 -3.12 7.03 -10.60
N SER A 214 -3.75 7.82 -9.72
CA SER A 214 -5.22 8.02 -9.78
C SER A 214 -5.62 9.19 -10.68
N GLY A 215 -4.71 9.66 -11.52
CA GLY A 215 -4.95 10.74 -12.48
C GLY A 215 -5.77 10.30 -13.68
N GLY A 216 -5.70 11.10 -14.75
CA GLY A 216 -6.52 10.92 -15.95
C GLY A 216 -5.88 10.04 -17.01
N ASN A 217 -4.57 9.80 -16.93
CA ASN A 217 -3.86 8.99 -17.91
C ASN A 217 -4.02 7.50 -17.55
N PRO A 218 -4.45 6.66 -18.51
CA PRO A 218 -4.54 5.23 -18.24
C PRO A 218 -3.15 4.62 -18.14
N ALA A 219 -2.97 3.69 -17.20
CA ALA A 219 -1.80 2.86 -17.14
C ALA A 219 -1.58 2.09 -18.47
N PHE A 220 -0.32 1.91 -18.86
CA PHE A 220 0.05 1.23 -20.10
C PHE A 220 1.16 0.18 -19.88
N GLU A 221 1.18 -0.85 -20.73
CA GLU A 221 2.22 -1.87 -20.68
C GLU A 221 3.46 -1.41 -21.46
N CYS A 222 4.64 -1.68 -20.91
CA CYS A 222 5.92 -1.44 -21.58
C CYS A 222 6.93 -2.55 -21.23
N TRP A 223 8.00 -2.64 -22.01
CA TRP A 223 9.12 -3.49 -21.66
C TRP A 223 10.12 -2.75 -20.76
N CYS A 224 10.36 -3.29 -19.57
CA CYS A 224 11.43 -2.83 -18.69
C CYS A 224 12.68 -3.69 -18.84
N ASP A 225 13.78 -3.03 -19.20
CA ASP A 225 15.12 -3.59 -19.14
C ASP A 225 15.77 -3.21 -17.80
N GLN A 226 15.89 -4.20 -16.94
CA GLN A 226 16.47 -4.11 -15.61
C GLN A 226 17.95 -4.49 -15.58
N THR A 227 18.57 -4.71 -16.75
CA THR A 227 19.95 -5.18 -16.88
C THR A 227 20.85 -4.21 -17.63
N VAL A 228 20.35 -3.58 -18.69
CA VAL A 228 21.13 -2.65 -19.52
C VAL A 228 21.50 -1.42 -18.70
N ALA A 229 22.77 -1.01 -18.77
CA ALA A 229 23.27 0.24 -18.19
C ALA A 229 22.79 0.53 -16.75
N GLY A 230 22.78 -0.50 -15.90
CA GLY A 230 22.39 -0.40 -14.49
C GLY A 230 20.89 -0.55 -14.22
N GLY A 231 20.07 -0.86 -15.22
CA GLY A 231 18.66 -1.17 -15.07
C GLY A 231 17.72 0.03 -14.94
N GLY A 232 16.43 -0.27 -14.84
CA GLY A 232 15.35 0.72 -14.73
C GLY A 232 14.95 1.37 -16.05
N TRP A 233 15.27 0.78 -17.19
CA TRP A 233 15.04 1.40 -18.50
C TRP A 233 13.73 0.96 -19.13
N THR A 234 12.88 1.90 -19.51
CA THR A 234 11.69 1.65 -20.34
C THR A 234 12.10 1.65 -21.80
N LEU A 235 11.97 0.53 -22.52
CA LEU A 235 12.16 0.51 -23.97
C LEU A 235 11.03 1.30 -24.63
N VAL A 236 11.37 2.31 -25.41
CA VAL A 236 10.39 3.16 -26.12
C VAL A 236 10.44 3.01 -27.63
N PHE A 237 11.54 2.50 -28.16
CA PHE A 237 11.70 2.28 -29.60
C PHE A 237 12.70 1.15 -29.87
N SER A 238 12.42 0.32 -30.86
CA SER A 238 13.35 -0.68 -31.39
C SER A 238 13.17 -0.79 -32.90
N HIS A 239 14.27 -0.80 -33.64
CA HIS A 239 14.24 -0.97 -35.09
C HIS A 239 15.41 -1.82 -35.57
N PHE A 240 15.07 -2.94 -36.20
CA PHE A 240 15.97 -3.85 -36.91
C PHE A 240 15.67 -3.76 -38.41
N SER A 241 16.44 -2.94 -39.13
CA SER A 241 16.16 -2.58 -40.53
C SER A 241 16.12 -3.72 -41.55
N PRO A 242 16.79 -4.88 -41.36
CA PRO A 242 16.67 -6.00 -42.30
C PRO A 242 15.25 -6.55 -42.41
N ASP A 243 14.43 -6.37 -41.37
CA ASP A 243 13.03 -6.77 -41.38
C ASP A 243 12.09 -5.67 -41.94
N GLY A 244 12.67 -4.56 -42.40
CA GLY A 244 11.95 -3.49 -43.08
C GLY A 244 12.16 -2.11 -42.45
N TYR A 245 11.77 -1.09 -43.22
CA TYR A 245 11.78 0.31 -42.81
C TYR A 245 10.41 0.74 -42.28
N TRP A 246 10.38 1.91 -41.67
CA TRP A 246 9.13 2.57 -41.30
C TRP A 246 8.50 3.23 -42.54
N ALA A 247 7.19 3.14 -42.68
CA ALA A 247 6.49 3.72 -43.81
C ALA A 247 6.40 5.25 -43.70
N ASN A 248 6.36 5.79 -42.47
CA ASN A 248 6.26 7.21 -42.18
C ASN A 248 6.44 7.48 -40.67
N ALA A 249 6.47 8.77 -40.30
CA ALA A 249 6.58 9.23 -38.92
C ALA A 249 5.42 8.75 -38.02
N THR A 250 4.20 8.59 -38.55
CA THR A 250 3.06 8.09 -37.75
C THR A 250 3.30 6.66 -37.30
N GLU A 251 3.74 5.78 -38.20
CA GLU A 251 4.10 4.40 -37.85
C GLU A 251 5.29 4.39 -36.88
N ALA A 252 6.31 5.21 -37.12
CA ALA A 252 7.48 5.28 -36.25
C ALA A 252 7.17 5.84 -34.85
N ASN A 253 6.10 6.64 -34.68
CA ASN A 253 5.70 7.18 -33.39
C ASN A 253 4.95 6.17 -32.51
N GLU A 254 4.22 5.22 -33.10
CA GLU A 254 3.49 4.18 -32.36
C GLU A 254 3.28 2.93 -33.22
N HIS A 255 3.84 1.79 -32.79
CA HIS A 255 3.73 0.52 -33.52
C HIS A 255 4.08 -0.68 -32.65
N ASN A 256 3.35 -1.78 -32.84
CA ASN A 256 3.56 -3.04 -32.11
C ASN A 256 3.63 -2.85 -30.59
N VAL A 257 2.78 -1.98 -30.03
CA VAL A 257 2.81 -1.58 -28.61
C VAL A 257 2.70 -2.74 -27.62
N ASP A 258 2.16 -3.88 -28.06
CA ASP A 258 2.01 -5.14 -27.33
C ASP A 258 3.11 -6.19 -27.66
N LYS A 259 4.03 -5.89 -28.58
CA LYS A 259 5.02 -6.82 -29.15
C LYS A 259 6.43 -6.21 -29.18
N TRP A 260 6.97 -5.94 -28.00
CA TRP A 260 8.31 -5.37 -27.81
C TRP A 260 9.46 -6.17 -28.45
N SER A 261 9.30 -7.49 -28.61
CA SER A 261 10.31 -8.36 -29.24
C SER A 261 10.25 -8.33 -30.77
N SER A 262 9.34 -7.54 -31.35
CA SER A 262 9.26 -7.33 -32.80
C SER A 262 10.45 -6.53 -33.29
N SER A 263 10.83 -6.73 -34.54
CA SER A 263 11.89 -5.98 -35.21
C SER A 263 11.55 -4.51 -35.44
N LYS A 264 10.27 -4.13 -35.34
CA LYS A 264 9.80 -2.75 -35.25
C LYS A 264 8.92 -2.60 -34.02
N TYR A 265 9.29 -1.75 -33.09
CA TYR A 265 8.53 -1.45 -31.88
C TYR A 265 8.64 0.04 -31.58
N SER A 266 7.53 0.68 -31.24
CA SER A 266 7.52 2.07 -30.83
C SER A 266 6.35 2.37 -29.89
N ILE A 267 6.67 3.00 -28.77
CA ILE A 267 5.74 3.70 -27.89
C ILE A 267 6.18 5.16 -27.73
N LEU A 268 6.79 5.75 -28.76
CA LEU A 268 7.25 7.14 -28.74
C LEU A 268 6.11 8.13 -28.49
N SER A 269 4.87 7.78 -28.81
CA SER A 269 3.67 8.53 -28.42
C SER A 269 3.51 8.70 -26.91
N LYS A 270 4.07 7.79 -26.10
CA LYS A 270 3.95 7.73 -24.63
C LYS A 270 5.07 8.42 -23.86
N ILE A 271 6.09 8.97 -24.52
CA ILE A 271 7.29 9.49 -23.82
C ILE A 271 6.99 10.68 -22.91
N ASP A 272 5.90 11.41 -23.13
CA ASP A 272 5.48 12.50 -22.24
C ASP A 272 5.03 11.99 -20.87
N GLU A 273 4.44 10.79 -20.82
CA GLU A 273 4.07 10.09 -19.58
C GLU A 273 5.32 9.59 -18.83
N LEU A 274 6.47 9.52 -19.52
CA LEU A 274 7.75 9.04 -18.98
C LEU A 274 8.73 10.17 -18.68
N LYS A 275 8.31 11.42 -18.88
CA LYS A 275 9.12 12.61 -18.57
C LYS A 275 9.19 12.81 -17.07
N SER A 276 10.39 12.97 -16.53
CA SER A 276 10.61 13.19 -15.09
C SER A 276 11.36 14.49 -14.85
N GLN A 277 10.99 15.22 -13.80
CA GLN A 277 11.69 16.45 -13.37
C GLN A 277 11.87 17.51 -14.48
N GLY A 278 11.00 17.53 -15.49
CA GLY A 278 11.03 18.49 -16.60
C GLY A 278 11.96 18.13 -17.76
N TYR A 279 12.64 16.98 -17.74
CA TYR A 279 13.51 16.51 -18.83
C TYR A 279 13.20 15.05 -19.23
N TYR A 280 13.65 14.66 -20.40
CA TYR A 280 13.77 13.26 -20.82
C TYR A 280 15.19 12.77 -20.54
N GLU A 281 15.34 11.57 -20.01
CA GLU A 281 16.64 10.90 -19.87
C GLU A 281 16.65 9.71 -20.82
N PHE A 282 17.47 9.77 -21.88
CA PHE A 282 17.48 8.77 -22.93
C PHE A 282 18.74 7.92 -22.92
N LEU A 283 18.58 6.66 -23.33
CA LEU A 283 19.68 5.77 -23.70
C LEU A 283 19.44 5.24 -25.11
N LEU A 284 20.32 5.59 -26.03
CA LEU A 284 20.38 5.04 -27.37
C LEU A 284 21.41 3.92 -27.38
N TYR A 285 20.96 2.68 -27.59
CA TYR A 285 21.78 1.48 -27.58
C TYR A 285 21.88 0.88 -28.98
N TYR A 286 23.11 0.54 -29.37
CA TYR A 286 23.45 -0.14 -30.62
C TYR A 286 23.88 -1.58 -30.31
N PRO A 287 22.95 -2.56 -30.31
CA PRO A 287 23.23 -3.88 -29.74
C PRO A 287 24.33 -4.64 -30.48
N ARG A 288 24.46 -4.45 -31.80
CA ARG A 288 25.51 -5.09 -32.62
C ARG A 288 26.92 -4.56 -32.32
N LEU A 289 27.03 -3.30 -31.89
CA LEU A 289 28.30 -2.67 -31.57
C LEU A 289 28.61 -2.73 -30.07
N ASN A 290 27.61 -3.08 -29.26
CA ASN A 290 27.65 -2.95 -27.80
C ASN A 290 28.09 -1.55 -27.37
N LYS A 291 27.58 -0.52 -28.05
CA LYS A 291 27.87 0.89 -27.78
C LYS A 291 26.59 1.66 -27.47
N ARG A 292 26.71 2.74 -26.70
CA ARG A 292 25.59 3.50 -26.14
C ARG A 292 25.88 5.00 -26.09
N ASN A 293 24.83 5.78 -26.28
CA ASN A 293 24.79 7.19 -25.88
C ASN A 293 23.70 7.37 -24.83
N HIS A 294 24.06 7.91 -23.67
CA HIS A 294 23.18 8.26 -22.55
C HIS A 294 23.23 9.76 -22.32
N TRP A 295 22.08 10.43 -22.37
CA TRP A 295 21.99 11.88 -22.23
C TRP A 295 20.63 12.31 -21.66
N ARG A 296 20.51 13.60 -21.35
CA ARG A 296 19.23 14.26 -21.06
C ARG A 296 18.92 15.34 -22.09
N GLN A 297 17.65 15.63 -22.30
CA GLN A 297 17.18 16.78 -23.06
C GLN A 297 15.84 17.29 -22.53
N THR A 298 15.56 18.58 -22.67
CA THR A 298 14.24 19.15 -22.32
C THR A 298 13.30 19.22 -23.52
N ALA A 299 13.89 19.33 -24.72
CA ALA A 299 13.16 19.32 -25.98
C ALA A 299 12.49 17.96 -26.22
N ASP A 300 11.24 17.98 -26.70
CA ASP A 300 10.56 16.79 -27.18
C ASP A 300 11.24 16.33 -28.47
N PRO A 301 11.78 15.10 -28.53
CA PRO A 301 12.47 14.63 -29.72
C PRO A 301 11.54 14.55 -30.94
N ARG A 302 10.21 14.51 -30.78
CA ARG A 302 9.25 14.44 -31.89
C ARG A 302 8.92 15.81 -32.47
N SER A 303 9.53 16.86 -31.95
CA SER A 303 9.41 18.23 -32.45
C SER A 303 10.69 18.66 -33.15
N ARG A 304 10.56 19.40 -34.26
CA ARG A 304 11.71 19.95 -34.98
C ARG A 304 12.14 21.27 -34.38
N GLY A 305 13.41 21.42 -34.06
CA GLY A 305 13.98 22.70 -33.73
C GLY A 305 14.49 23.45 -34.94
N GLY A 306 14.21 24.75 -35.01
CA GLY A 306 14.98 25.67 -35.85
C GLY A 306 16.31 26.05 -35.18
N TYR A 307 17.02 25.08 -34.60
CA TYR A 307 18.21 25.35 -33.79
C TYR A 307 19.40 25.75 -34.70
N PRO A 308 20.27 26.68 -34.27
CA PRO A 308 21.47 27.03 -35.04
C PRO A 308 22.31 25.80 -35.40
N ALA A 309 22.89 25.78 -36.59
CA ALA A 309 23.80 24.71 -37.00
C ALA A 309 24.95 24.57 -35.98
N GLY A 310 25.27 23.34 -35.58
CA GLY A 310 26.27 23.05 -34.54
C GLY A 310 25.76 23.23 -33.10
N SER A 311 24.48 23.54 -32.89
CA SER A 311 23.87 23.52 -31.55
C SER A 311 23.07 22.24 -31.32
N GLY A 312 23.22 21.65 -30.13
CA GLY A 312 22.38 20.53 -29.71
C GLY A 312 20.98 20.99 -29.32
N VAL A 313 20.07 20.02 -29.13
CA VAL A 313 18.68 20.30 -28.73
C VAL A 313 18.62 20.97 -27.35
N PRO A 314 17.58 21.78 -27.07
CA PRO A 314 17.41 22.41 -25.76
C PRO A 314 17.50 21.43 -24.60
N GLY A 315 18.31 21.81 -23.61
CA GLY A 315 18.56 21.01 -22.41
C GLY A 315 19.44 19.78 -22.66
N TYR A 316 20.05 19.64 -23.84
CA TYR A 316 21.00 18.57 -24.11
C TYR A 316 22.12 18.55 -23.06
N GLN A 317 22.29 17.40 -22.43
CA GLN A 317 23.37 17.12 -21.49
C GLN A 317 23.81 15.66 -21.65
N GLY A 318 24.98 15.45 -22.25
CA GLY A 318 25.61 14.13 -22.31
C GLY A 318 25.95 13.62 -20.90
N ILE A 319 25.60 12.37 -20.60
CA ILE A 319 25.94 11.68 -19.35
C ILE A 319 27.07 10.69 -19.61
N SER A 320 26.91 9.83 -20.61
CA SER A 320 27.93 8.87 -21.05
C SER A 320 27.77 8.60 -22.54
N LEU A 321 28.76 8.98 -23.35
CA LEU A 321 28.68 8.90 -24.81
C LEU A 321 29.81 8.00 -25.33
N GLU A 322 29.44 6.91 -26.01
CA GLU A 322 30.39 5.95 -26.62
C GLU A 322 30.42 6.10 -28.15
N MET A 323 29.41 6.74 -28.74
CA MET A 323 29.31 7.06 -30.17
C MET A 323 29.36 8.58 -30.36
N THR A 324 30.54 9.12 -30.69
CA THR A 324 30.78 10.58 -30.79
C THR A 324 31.17 11.06 -32.19
N ASP A 325 31.30 10.13 -33.14
CA ASP A 325 31.59 10.43 -34.54
C ASP A 325 30.39 11.16 -35.15
N SER A 326 30.61 12.35 -35.72
CA SER A 326 29.58 13.26 -36.26
C SER A 326 28.74 14.07 -35.25
N SER A 327 29.30 14.34 -34.06
CA SER A 327 28.81 15.35 -33.11
C SER A 327 27.35 15.14 -32.65
N PHE A 328 27.14 14.19 -31.73
CA PHE A 328 25.84 13.95 -31.10
C PHE A 328 25.36 15.13 -30.25
N GLY A 329 24.14 15.62 -30.48
CA GLY A 329 23.55 16.76 -29.76
C GLY A 329 22.14 16.53 -29.22
N GLY A 330 21.72 15.28 -29.08
CA GLY A 330 20.38 14.88 -28.63
C GLY A 330 19.39 14.76 -29.78
N LEU A 331 18.30 14.02 -29.56
CA LEU A 331 17.37 13.66 -30.63
C LEU A 331 16.35 14.77 -30.90
N GLU A 332 16.08 15.02 -32.18
CA GLU A 332 14.96 15.86 -32.65
C GLU A 332 14.29 15.27 -33.89
N LEU A 333 13.14 15.85 -34.26
CA LEU A 333 12.38 15.40 -35.42
C LEU A 333 13.22 15.62 -36.67
N SER A 334 13.51 14.54 -37.37
CA SER A 334 14.32 14.57 -38.57
C SER A 334 13.48 14.89 -39.81
N GLY A 335 14.06 14.67 -40.98
CA GLY A 335 13.47 14.94 -42.29
C GLY A 335 13.02 13.67 -43.02
N PRO A 336 13.26 13.57 -44.34
CA PRO A 336 12.68 12.52 -45.17
C PRO A 336 13.32 11.14 -45.03
N HIS A 337 14.39 10.99 -44.25
CA HIS A 337 15.20 9.77 -44.19
C HIS A 337 15.02 8.95 -42.90
N ALA A 338 14.68 9.60 -41.79
CA ALA A 338 14.42 8.95 -40.52
C ALA A 338 13.38 9.75 -39.72
N TYR A 339 12.81 9.13 -38.70
CA TYR A 339 11.86 9.80 -37.83
C TYR A 339 12.54 10.80 -36.90
N LEU A 340 13.58 10.38 -36.19
CA LEU A 340 14.41 11.24 -35.34
C LEU A 340 15.87 11.16 -35.78
N ASP A 341 16.63 12.20 -35.49
CA ASP A 341 18.09 12.24 -35.67
C ASP A 341 18.74 13.02 -34.54
N GLY A 342 20.00 12.71 -34.25
CA GLY A 342 20.79 13.33 -33.18
C GLY A 342 22.04 14.07 -33.64
N SER A 343 22.22 14.29 -34.95
CA SER A 343 23.41 14.90 -35.54
C SER A 343 23.25 16.43 -35.55
N ILE A 344 24.28 17.18 -35.11
CA ILE A 344 24.23 18.66 -35.12
C ILE A 344 24.91 19.30 -36.34
N ASP A 345 25.35 18.49 -37.31
CA ASP A 345 26.25 18.89 -38.39
C ASP A 345 25.59 19.74 -39.51
N GLY A 346 24.30 20.08 -39.37
CA GLY A 346 23.62 21.07 -40.20
C GLY A 346 23.48 20.70 -41.68
N ALA A 347 23.86 19.47 -42.06
CA ALA A 347 24.05 19.07 -43.46
C ALA A 347 23.09 17.98 -43.95
N GLY A 348 21.97 17.75 -43.26
CA GLY A 348 21.00 16.71 -43.65
C GLY A 348 21.52 15.28 -43.48
N SER A 349 22.63 15.11 -42.77
CA SER A 349 23.13 13.82 -42.29
C SER A 349 22.17 13.25 -41.23
N PHE A 350 22.12 11.92 -41.10
CA PHE A 350 21.28 11.24 -40.11
C PHE A 350 22.05 10.17 -39.32
N HIS A 351 23.29 10.50 -38.91
CA HIS A 351 24.26 9.59 -38.27
C HIS A 351 23.76 8.94 -36.98
N TYR A 352 22.80 9.56 -36.30
CA TYR A 352 22.17 9.04 -35.09
C TYR A 352 20.67 8.82 -35.31
N ALA A 353 20.29 8.40 -36.52
CA ALA A 353 18.91 8.14 -36.88
C ALA A 353 18.22 7.23 -35.87
N VAL A 354 16.95 7.49 -35.64
CA VAL A 354 15.97 6.62 -34.99
C VAL A 354 14.77 6.52 -35.92
N GLY A 355 14.50 5.30 -36.38
CA GLY A 355 13.36 5.02 -37.26
C GLY A 355 13.55 5.42 -38.71
N SER A 356 14.47 4.74 -39.40
CA SER A 356 14.75 4.98 -40.81
C SER A 356 13.56 4.64 -41.73
N PHE A 357 13.30 5.49 -42.74
CA PHE A 357 12.27 5.30 -43.76
C PHE A 357 12.77 4.59 -45.03
N GLY A 358 14.07 4.37 -45.14
CA GLY A 358 14.66 3.71 -46.30
C GLY A 358 16.15 3.41 -46.14
N PRO A 359 16.76 2.71 -47.10
CA PRO A 359 18.20 2.49 -47.09
C PRO A 359 18.93 3.84 -47.19
N ASP A 360 20.07 3.94 -46.52
CA ASP A 360 20.92 5.13 -46.56
C ASP A 360 21.43 5.38 -48.00
N PRO A 361 21.14 6.55 -48.62
CA PRO A 361 21.63 6.88 -49.96
C PRO A 361 23.14 7.22 -50.02
N GLY A 362 23.83 7.33 -48.89
CA GLY A 362 25.24 7.75 -48.81
C GLY A 362 26.03 6.96 -47.76
N ALA A 363 26.24 5.67 -48.03
CA ALA A 363 26.90 4.66 -47.19
C ALA A 363 28.30 5.02 -46.62
N SER A 364 28.33 5.97 -45.69
CA SER A 364 29.44 6.25 -44.78
C SER A 364 28.88 6.74 -43.45
N ASP A 365 27.98 5.95 -42.89
CA ASP A 365 27.45 6.13 -41.53
C ASP A 365 28.41 5.52 -40.50
N PRO A 366 28.90 6.24 -39.47
CA PRO A 366 29.56 5.63 -38.32
C PRO A 366 28.63 4.79 -37.44
N ALA A 367 27.31 4.89 -37.53
CA ALA A 367 26.41 3.92 -36.88
C ALA A 367 26.30 2.60 -37.65
N VAL A 368 26.81 2.53 -38.89
CA VAL A 368 26.97 1.29 -39.67
C VAL A 368 28.32 1.27 -40.40
N GLY A 369 29.40 1.45 -39.64
CA GLY A 369 30.78 1.26 -40.11
C GLY A 369 31.47 0.17 -39.31
N LEU A 370 31.79 -0.94 -39.99
CA LEU A 370 32.65 -2.07 -39.56
C LEU A 370 31.95 -3.27 -38.88
N ALA A 371 31.38 -4.15 -39.71
CA ALA A 371 31.73 -5.56 -39.61
C ALA A 371 32.44 -5.97 -40.90
N VAL A 372 33.67 -6.42 -40.75
CA VAL A 372 34.51 -6.98 -41.81
C VAL A 372 33.71 -8.06 -42.57
N GLY A 373 33.48 -7.86 -43.88
CA GLY A 373 33.18 -8.95 -44.81
C GLY A 373 31.72 -9.29 -45.13
N VAL A 374 30.74 -8.42 -44.89
CA VAL A 374 29.35 -8.66 -45.36
C VAL A 374 28.77 -7.39 -45.99
N ASN A 375 28.31 -7.47 -47.24
CA ASN A 375 27.71 -6.38 -48.04
C ASN A 375 26.32 -5.94 -47.56
N GLU A 376 25.99 -6.06 -46.26
CA GLU A 376 24.68 -5.70 -45.72
C GLU A 376 24.80 -4.77 -44.51
N PHE A 377 24.50 -3.48 -44.74
CA PHE A 377 24.32 -2.48 -43.70
C PHE A 377 23.09 -2.83 -42.88
N THR A 378 23.27 -3.41 -41.69
CA THR A 378 22.18 -3.70 -40.77
C THR A 378 22.13 -2.67 -39.67
N TYR A 379 21.04 -1.90 -39.64
CA TYR A 379 20.76 -0.95 -38.57
C TYR A 379 19.93 -1.66 -37.48
N TYR A 380 20.48 -1.74 -36.27
CA TYR A 380 19.76 -2.20 -35.08
C TYR A 380 19.95 -1.18 -33.95
N VAL A 381 18.88 -0.51 -33.55
CA VAL A 381 18.89 0.45 -32.45
C VAL A 381 17.76 0.19 -31.47
N GLN A 382 18.01 0.53 -30.21
CA GLN A 382 17.00 0.60 -29.16
C GLN A 382 17.11 1.95 -28.44
N LEU A 383 15.98 2.62 -28.24
CA LEU A 383 15.88 3.84 -27.43
C LEU A 383 15.13 3.51 -26.15
N TYR A 384 15.70 3.95 -25.02
CA TYR A 384 15.09 3.81 -23.72
C TYR A 384 14.91 5.15 -23.04
N THR A 385 13.95 5.25 -22.13
CA THR A 385 13.75 6.39 -21.20
C THR A 385 13.54 5.89 -19.78
N ARG A 386 13.74 6.73 -18.75
CA ARG A 386 13.47 6.32 -17.36
C ARG A 386 13.15 7.44 -16.37
#